data_AF-A0A7W1K7K1-F1
#
_entry.id   AF-A0A7W1K7K1-F1
#
_cell.length_a   1.000
_cell.length_b   1.000
_cell.length_c   1.000
_cell.angle_alpha   90.00
_cell.angle_beta   90.00
_cell.angle_gamma   90.00
#
_symmetry.space_group_name_H-M   'P 1'
#
loop_
_entity.id
_entity.type
_entity.pdbx_description
1 polymer ?
#
loop_
_entity_poly.entity_id
_entity_poly.type
_entity_poly.pdbx_seq_one_letter_code
_entity_poly.pdbx_strand_id
1 'polypeptide(L)'
;MERVNVTLDDELAHKLVRLAERMHVPPGTVARSLLARALDDADPDPRNIVDLLDGIDGAYERAQLGLQDAQAGRTVALDEL
;
A
#
# COMPACT_ATOMS: atom_id res chain seq x y z
N MET A 1 17.06 10.98 -16.59
CA MET A 1 15.64 10.71 -16.93
C MET A 1 15.61 9.31 -17.52
N GLU A 2 14.92 8.39 -16.87
CA GLU A 2 14.75 7.03 -17.37
C GLU A 2 13.40 6.92 -18.08
N ARG A 3 13.36 6.25 -19.23
CA ARG A 3 12.15 6.09 -20.03
C ARG A 3 11.68 4.65 -19.92
N VAL A 4 10.47 4.48 -19.39
CA VAL A 4 9.79 3.19 -19.31
C VAL A 4 8.63 3.20 -20.30
N ASN A 5 8.53 2.15 -21.11
CA ASN A 5 7.37 1.94 -21.98
C ASN A 5 6.45 0.93 -21.30
N VAL A 6 5.17 1.28 -21.18
CA VAL A 6 4.15 0.44 -20.54
C VAL A 6 3.10 0.11 -21.58
N THR A 7 2.77 -1.17 -21.69
CA THR A 7 1.67 -1.66 -22.51
C THR A 7 0.49 -1.97 -21.60
N LEU A 8 -0.69 -1.45 -21.94
CA LEU A 8 -1.93 -1.73 -21.25
C LEU A 8 -2.76 -2.70 -22.10
N ASP A 9 -3.55 -3.55 -21.45
CA ASP A 9 -4.63 -4.23 -22.14
C ASP A 9 -5.71 -3.24 -22.59
N ASP A 10 -6.61 -3.71 -23.46
CA ASP A 10 -7.64 -2.87 -24.05
C ASP A 10 -8.58 -2.25 -22.99
N GLU A 11 -8.92 -2.99 -21.93
CA GLU A 11 -9.83 -2.52 -20.89
C GLU A 11 -9.22 -1.34 -20.11
N LEU A 12 -7.97 -1.50 -19.66
CA LEU A 12 -7.23 -0.48 -18.93
C LEU A 12 -6.92 0.72 -19.81
N ALA A 13 -6.60 0.51 -21.09
CA ALA A 13 -6.39 1.59 -22.05
C ALA A 13 -7.66 2.46 -22.22
N HIS A 14 -8.83 1.83 -22.38
CA HIS A 14 -10.11 2.56 -22.45
C HIS A 14 -10.40 3.31 -21.16
N LYS A 15 -10.16 2.70 -19.99
CA LYS A 15 -10.36 3.34 -18.70
C LYS A 15 -9.47 4.58 -18.54
N LEU A 16 -8.21 4.50 -18.94
CA LEU A 16 -7.27 5.61 -18.90
C LEU A 16 -7.73 6.78 -19.80
N VAL A 17 -8.15 6.48 -21.03
CA VAL A 17 -8.64 7.49 -21.98
C VAL A 17 -9.86 8.22 -21.42
N ARG A 18 -10.87 7.50 -20.91
CA ARG A 18 -12.06 8.13 -20.31
C ARG A 18 -11.71 9.02 -19.12
N LEU A 19 -10.73 8.61 -18.30
CA LEU A 19 -10.31 9.41 -17.15
C LEU A 19 -9.64 10.71 -17.60
N ALA A 20 -8.77 10.61 -18.62
CA ALA A 20 -8.08 11.74 -19.21
C ALA A 20 -9.04 12.75 -19.86
N GLU A 21 -10.04 12.26 -20.59
CA GLU A 21 -11.10 13.07 -21.18
C GLU A 21 -11.86 13.85 -20.12
N ARG A 22 -12.32 13.20 -19.05
CA ARG A 22 -13.04 13.85 -17.94
C ARG A 22 -12.20 14.95 -17.28
N MET A 23 -10.90 14.73 -17.20
CA MET A 23 -9.95 15.67 -16.60
C MET A 23 -9.44 16.74 -17.58
N HIS A 24 -9.77 16.65 -18.86
CA HIS A 24 -9.29 17.54 -19.93
C HIS A 24 -7.75 17.60 -20.03
N VAL A 25 -7.09 16.45 -19.83
CA VAL A 25 -5.62 16.35 -19.90
C VAL A 25 -5.20 15.19 -20.82
N PRO A 26 -3.95 15.18 -21.34
CA PRO A 26 -3.46 14.06 -22.13
C PRO A 26 -3.43 12.74 -21.32
N PRO A 27 -3.74 11.58 -21.92
CA PRO A 27 -3.68 10.27 -21.25
C PRO A 27 -2.32 9.97 -20.61
N GLY A 28 -1.22 10.40 -21.24
CA GLY A 28 0.12 10.24 -20.68
C GLY A 28 0.34 10.99 -19.36
N THR A 29 -0.33 12.13 -19.17
CA THR A 29 -0.26 12.89 -17.92
C THR A 29 -0.96 12.12 -16.80
N VAL A 30 -2.16 11.60 -17.07
CA VAL A 30 -2.90 10.77 -16.11
C VAL A 30 -2.11 9.51 -15.77
N ALA A 31 -1.58 8.81 -16.78
CA ALA A 31 -0.80 7.59 -16.60
C ALA A 31 0.41 7.84 -15.70
N ARG A 32 1.11 8.96 -15.90
CA ARG A 32 2.26 9.33 -15.07
C ARG A 32 1.85 9.57 -13.61
N SER A 33 0.79 10.32 -13.38
CA SER A 33 0.29 10.60 -12.02
C SER A 33 -0.17 9.31 -11.32
N LEU A 34 -0.87 8.43 -12.04
CA LEU A 34 -1.30 7.14 -11.52
C LEU A 34 -0.13 6.22 -11.19
N LEU A 35 0.89 6.17 -12.08
CA LEU A 35 2.09 5.37 -11.83
C LEU A 35 2.87 5.89 -10.63
N ALA A 36 3.04 7.21 -10.50
CA ALA A 36 3.70 7.81 -9.34
C ALA A 36 2.98 7.41 -8.03
N ARG A 37 1.65 7.54 -8.02
CA ARG A 37 0.85 7.16 -6.86
C ARG A 37 0.95 5.66 -6.54
N ALA A 38 0.90 4.81 -7.56
CA ALA A 38 1.03 3.36 -7.38
C ALA A 38 2.41 2.96 -6.85
N LEU A 39 3.47 3.69 -7.23
CA LEU A 39 4.81 3.49 -6.67
C LEU A 39 4.88 3.93 -5.20
N ASP A 40 4.27 5.07 -4.86
CA ASP A 40 4.16 5.53 -3.47
C ASP A 40 3.39 4.52 -2.60
N ASP A 41 2.32 3.91 -3.13
CA ASP A 41 1.51 2.92 -2.42
C ASP A 41 2.18 1.53 -2.37
N ALA A 42 3.05 1.19 -3.34
CA ALA A 42 3.77 -0.08 -3.40
C ALA A 42 4.99 -0.16 -2.47
N ASP A 43 5.48 1.00 -2.00
CA ASP A 43 6.48 1.09 -0.95
C ASP A 43 5.79 1.43 0.39
N PRO A 44 5.40 0.44 1.21
CA PRO A 44 4.92 0.71 2.55
C PRO A 44 6.09 1.29 3.36
N ASP A 45 6.22 2.62 3.34
CA ASP A 45 7.22 3.33 4.14
C ASP A 45 7.03 2.88 5.61
N PRO A 46 8.08 2.33 6.26
CA PRO A 46 8.00 1.93 7.66
C PRO A 46 7.57 3.07 8.59
N ARG A 47 7.66 4.34 8.15
CA ARG A 47 7.13 5.51 8.86
C ARG A 47 5.60 5.55 8.91
N ASN A 48 4.89 4.98 7.93
CA ASN A 48 3.42 4.95 7.87
C ASN A 48 2.82 3.73 8.59
N ILE A 49 3.64 2.74 8.97
CA ILE A 49 3.19 1.59 9.77
C ILE A 49 2.66 2.04 11.13
N VAL A 50 3.21 3.11 11.70
CA VAL A 50 2.74 3.66 12.98
C VAL A 50 1.31 4.20 12.84
N ASP A 51 1.05 5.03 11.83
CA ASP A 51 -0.29 5.57 11.57
C ASP A 51 -1.33 4.47 11.30
N LEU A 52 -0.92 3.39 10.61
CA LEU A 52 -1.78 2.22 10.37
C LEU A 52 -2.10 1.48 11.68
N LEU A 53 -1.10 1.25 12.53
CA LEU A 53 -1.26 0.56 13.81
C LEU A 53 -2.06 1.41 14.81
N ASP A 54 -1.84 2.72 14.83
CA ASP A 54 -2.56 3.67 15.68
C ASP A 54 -4.04 3.83 15.26
N GLY A 55 -4.37 3.51 14.00
CA GLY A 55 -5.76 3.43 13.52
C GLY A 55 -6.51 2.17 13.95
N ILE A 56 -5.84 1.19 14.57
CA ILE A 56 -6.46 -0.03 15.07
C ILE A 56 -6.72 0.12 16.56
N ASP A 57 -7.99 0.27 16.94
CA ASP A 57 -8.40 0.38 18.35
C ASP A 57 -7.77 -0.74 19.20
N GLY A 58 -7.08 -0.33 20.26
CA GLY A 58 -6.44 -1.23 21.22
C GLY A 58 -5.23 -2.01 20.68
N ALA A 59 -4.65 -1.64 19.54
CA ALA A 59 -3.49 -2.34 18.99
C ALA A 59 -2.26 -2.23 19.90
N TYR A 60 -2.02 -1.07 20.49
CA TYR A 60 -0.89 -0.86 21.40
C TYR A 60 -1.00 -1.74 22.65
N GLU A 61 -2.16 -1.76 23.31
CA GLU A 61 -2.40 -2.56 24.52
C GLU A 61 -2.27 -4.06 24.23
N ARG A 62 -2.78 -4.51 23.08
CA ARG A 62 -2.64 -5.91 22.65
C ARG A 62 -1.18 -6.28 22.35
N ALA A 63 -0.42 -5.38 21.74
CA ALA A 63 1.01 -5.60 21.50
C ALA A 63 1.79 -5.69 22.83
N GLN A 64 1.47 -4.83 23.80
CA GLN A 64 2.05 -4.90 25.15
C GLN A 64 1.69 -6.19 25.88
N LEU A 65 0.45 -6.66 25.75
CA LEU A 65 0.02 -7.95 26.32
C LEU A 65 0.81 -9.11 25.72
N GLY A 66 0.94 -9.16 24.39
CA GLY A 66 1.74 -10.20 23.71
C GLY A 66 3.20 -10.19 24.14
N LEU A 67 3.79 -9.01 24.37
CA LEU A 67 5.16 -8.89 24.90
C LEU A 67 5.26 -9.47 26.33
N GLN A 68 4.27 -9.21 27.19
CA GLN A 68 4.23 -9.77 28.54
C GLN A 68 4.04 -11.29 28.53
N ASP A 69 3.21 -11.80 27.63
CA ASP A 69 3.00 -13.24 27.46
C ASP A 69 4.27 -13.93 26.99
N ALA A 70 4.99 -13.35 26.02
CA ALA A 70 6.29 -13.85 25.56
C ALA A 70 7.34 -13.87 26.69
N GLN A 71 7.44 -12.79 27.46
CA GLN A 71 8.35 -12.72 28.61
C GLN A 71 8.01 -13.74 29.70
N ALA A 72 6.72 -14.02 29.88
CA ALA A 72 6.26 -15.00 30.85
C ALA A 72 6.26 -16.45 30.33
N GLY A 73 6.70 -16.68 29.09
CA GLY A 73 6.68 -18.00 28.45
C GLY A 73 5.28 -18.54 28.14
N ARG A 74 4.27 -17.67 28.08
CA ARG A 74 2.88 -18.01 27.72
C ARG A 74 2.65 -17.97 26.21
N THR A 75 3.60 -18.50 25.45
CA THR A 75 3.57 -18.57 23.99
C THR A 75 3.74 -20.01 23.54
N VAL A 76 3.15 -20.38 22.40
CA VAL A 76 3.42 -21.66 21.74
C VAL A 76 4.54 -21.49 20.73
N ALA A 77 5.24 -22.59 20.40
CA ALA A 77 6.21 -22.55 19.32
C ALA A 77 5.50 -22.37 17.96
N LEU A 78 6.18 -21.78 16.98
CA LEU A 78 5.57 -21.47 15.68
C LEU A 78 5.16 -22.73 14.91
N ASP A 79 5.86 -23.84 15.11
CA ASP A 79 5.55 -25.16 14.58
C ASP A 79 4.38 -25.86 15.30
N GLU A 80 3.88 -25.28 16.39
CA GLU A 80 2.74 -25.75 17.17
C GLU A 80 1.45 -24.92 16.95
N LEU A 81 1.49 -23.91 16.08
CA LEU A 81 0.34 -23.09 15.65
C LEU A 81 -0.52 -23.80 14.60
#